data_AF-T2IEL9-F1
#
_entry.id   AF-T2IEL9-F1
#
_cell.length_a   1.000
_cell.length_b   1.000
_cell.length_c   1.000
_cell.angle_alpha   90.00
_cell.angle_beta   90.00
_cell.angle_gamma   90.00
#
_symmetry.space_group_name_H-M   'P 1'
#
loop_
_entity.id
_entity.type
_entity.pdbx_description
1 polymer ?
#
loop_
_entity_poly.entity_id
_entity_poly.type
_entity_poly.pdbx_seq_one_letter_code
_entity_poly.pdbx_strand_id
1 'polypeptide(L)'
;MITAAKSFSSSATKLCENPPHSVDKWQECQQLWQKAISRLETISQNDIGYLETQALLAEYETNLSIVKLNSKVEKQSVAALEIAKKDIQAIQEQFADGVEADQRKLFISKIQTAMEQLKKVKTGTTAYEEAQKLLKLAQTKMQEAT
;
A
#
# COMPACT_ATOMS: atom_id res chain seq x y z
N MET A 1 -12.83 15.25 -27.10
CA MET A 1 -12.12 14.09 -26.50
C MET A 1 -11.06 14.52 -25.50
N ILE A 2 -10.16 15.45 -25.85
CA ILE A 2 -9.12 15.98 -24.94
C ILE A 2 -9.69 16.58 -23.65
N THR A 3 -10.75 17.40 -23.72
CA THR A 3 -11.38 18.02 -22.52
C THR A 3 -11.91 16.97 -21.53
N ALA A 4 -12.51 15.89 -22.03
CA ALA A 4 -13.01 14.81 -21.18
C ALA A 4 -11.84 14.07 -20.50
N ALA A 5 -10.75 13.82 -21.24
CA ALA A 5 -9.54 13.22 -20.67
C ALA A 5 -8.95 14.10 -19.54
N LYS A 6 -8.87 15.41 -19.75
CA LYS A 6 -8.42 16.39 -18.73
C LYS A 6 -9.31 16.41 -17.48
N SER A 7 -10.61 16.21 -17.63
CA SER A 7 -11.53 16.12 -16.48
C SER A 7 -11.29 14.83 -15.66
N PHE A 8 -11.09 13.70 -16.33
CA PHE A 8 -10.77 12.44 -15.65
C PHE A 8 -9.41 12.48 -14.94
N SER A 9 -8.37 13.04 -15.58
CA SER A 9 -7.05 13.20 -14.96
C SER A 9 -7.09 14.15 -13.77
N SER A 10 -7.79 15.29 -13.86
CA SER A 10 -7.98 16.19 -12.72
C SER A 10 -8.67 15.51 -11.55
N SER A 11 -9.71 14.72 -11.82
CA SER A 11 -10.41 13.93 -10.80
C SER A 11 -9.47 12.88 -10.19
N ALA A 12 -8.65 12.22 -11.01
CA ALA A 12 -7.66 11.26 -10.55
C ALA A 12 -6.63 11.93 -9.62
N THR A 13 -6.00 13.01 -10.07
CA THR A 13 -5.03 13.78 -9.27
C THR A 13 -5.60 14.19 -7.92
N LYS A 14 -6.81 14.76 -7.91
CA LYS A 14 -7.49 15.17 -6.67
C LYS A 14 -7.83 13.99 -5.77
N LEU A 15 -8.20 12.84 -6.34
CA LEU A 15 -8.51 11.66 -5.54
C LEU A 15 -7.26 11.08 -4.88
N CYS A 16 -6.12 11.11 -5.57
CA CYS A 16 -4.89 10.48 -5.12
C CYS A 16 -3.92 11.41 -4.38
N GLU A 17 -4.23 12.70 -4.26
CA GLU A 17 -3.39 13.67 -3.56
C GLU A 17 -3.28 13.33 -2.07
N ASN A 18 -2.16 13.71 -1.44
CA ASN A 18 -1.94 13.56 0.00
C ASN A 18 -2.11 12.11 0.53
N PRO A 19 -1.30 11.14 0.06
CA PRO A 19 -1.27 9.79 0.63
C PRO A 19 -0.88 9.80 2.13
N PRO A 20 -1.17 8.73 2.91
CA PRO A 20 -1.54 7.39 2.46
C PRO A 20 -3.03 7.23 2.11
N HIS A 21 -3.32 6.30 1.19
CA HIS A 21 -4.69 5.93 0.79
C HIS A 21 -4.87 4.42 0.88
N SER A 22 -6.12 3.98 1.09
CA SER A 22 -6.49 2.56 1.05
C SER A 22 -6.27 1.97 -0.34
N VAL A 23 -6.21 0.63 -0.41
CA VAL A 23 -6.12 -0.10 -1.69
C VAL A 23 -7.27 0.29 -2.62
N ASP A 24 -8.50 0.38 -2.12
CA ASP A 24 -9.69 0.71 -2.91
C ASP A 24 -9.59 2.11 -3.50
N LYS A 25 -9.16 3.09 -2.70
CA LYS A 25 -8.96 4.47 -3.18
C LYS A 25 -7.87 4.56 -4.25
N TRP A 26 -6.78 3.80 -4.12
CA TRP A 26 -5.77 3.68 -5.18
C TRP A 26 -6.32 3.01 -6.45
N GLN A 27 -7.24 2.07 -6.34
CA GLN A 27 -7.88 1.43 -7.49
C GLN A 27 -8.82 2.40 -8.20
N GLU A 28 -9.61 3.19 -7.48
CA GLU A 28 -10.46 4.24 -8.07
C GLU A 28 -9.61 5.28 -8.83
N CYS A 29 -8.51 5.72 -8.22
CA CYS A 29 -7.47 6.52 -8.83
C CYS A 29 -6.97 5.94 -10.17
N GLN A 30 -6.63 4.64 -10.16
CA GLN A 30 -6.15 3.92 -11.33
C GLN A 30 -7.21 3.91 -12.45
N GLN A 31 -8.48 3.69 -12.10
CA GLN A 31 -9.58 3.67 -13.06
C GLN A 31 -9.81 5.04 -13.71
N LEU A 32 -9.68 6.13 -12.96
CA LEU A 32 -9.80 7.49 -13.51
C LEU A 32 -8.68 7.81 -14.51
N TRP A 33 -7.43 7.44 -14.18
CA TRP A 33 -6.31 7.58 -15.12
C TRP A 33 -6.49 6.74 -16.38
N GLN A 34 -6.94 5.48 -16.24
CA GLN A 34 -7.25 4.62 -17.38
C GLN A 34 -8.35 5.21 -18.27
N LYS A 35 -9.42 5.76 -17.68
CA LYS A 35 -10.46 6.47 -18.43
C LYS A 35 -9.91 7.69 -19.18
N ALA A 36 -9.01 8.46 -18.57
CA ALA A 36 -8.38 9.60 -19.22
C ALA A 36 -7.56 9.16 -20.44
N ILE A 37 -6.70 8.15 -20.27
CA ILE A 37 -5.86 7.57 -21.33
C ILE A 37 -6.71 7.03 -22.47
N SER A 38 -7.70 6.19 -22.18
CA SER A 38 -8.56 5.59 -23.22
C SER A 38 -9.36 6.61 -24.02
N ARG A 39 -9.58 7.82 -23.51
CA ARG A 39 -10.18 8.91 -24.30
C ARG A 39 -9.17 9.54 -25.26
N LEU A 40 -7.92 9.69 -24.84
CA LEU A 40 -6.84 10.22 -25.68
C LEU A 40 -6.46 9.25 -26.80
N GLU A 41 -6.45 7.94 -26.54
CA GLU A 41 -6.14 6.89 -27.52
C GLU A 41 -7.08 6.85 -28.72
N THR A 42 -8.28 7.44 -28.62
CA THR A 42 -9.25 7.51 -29.73
C THR A 42 -8.98 8.63 -30.73
N ILE A 43 -8.05 9.54 -30.43
CA ILE A 43 -7.76 10.72 -31.26
C ILE A 43 -6.86 10.30 -32.43
N SER A 44 -7.26 10.67 -33.64
CA SER A 44 -6.53 10.34 -34.87
C SER A 44 -5.20 11.08 -34.97
N GLN A 45 -4.21 10.48 -35.63
CA GLN A 45 -2.93 11.11 -35.96
C GLN A 45 -3.08 12.35 -36.86
N ASN A 46 -4.19 12.45 -37.59
CA ASN A 46 -4.52 13.58 -38.46
C ASN A 46 -5.28 14.70 -37.72
N ASP A 47 -5.60 14.52 -36.44
CA ASP A 47 -6.28 15.55 -35.64
C ASP A 47 -5.33 16.71 -35.32
N ILE A 48 -5.84 17.95 -35.38
CA ILE A 48 -5.06 19.16 -35.07
C ILE A 48 -4.49 19.14 -33.64
N GLY A 49 -5.16 18.43 -32.72
CA GLY A 49 -4.75 18.23 -31.34
C GLY A 49 -3.87 16.99 -31.10
N TYR A 50 -3.35 16.33 -32.14
CA TYR A 50 -2.57 15.10 -31.99
C TYR A 50 -1.31 15.29 -31.14
N LEU A 51 -0.55 16.38 -31.36
CA LEU A 51 0.66 16.64 -30.57
C LEU A 51 0.35 16.88 -29.08
N GLU A 52 -0.71 17.62 -28.77
CA GLU A 52 -1.18 17.79 -27.39
C GLU A 52 -1.60 16.45 -26.78
N THR A 53 -2.30 15.62 -27.56
CA THR A 53 -2.72 14.28 -27.14
C THR A 53 -1.54 13.39 -26.76
N GLN A 54 -0.48 13.38 -27.58
CA GLN A 54 0.72 12.58 -27.30
C GLN A 54 1.43 13.04 -26.03
N ALA A 55 1.50 14.36 -25.80
CA ALA A 55 2.09 14.90 -24.57
C ALA A 55 1.29 14.47 -23.33
N LEU A 56 -0.04 14.56 -23.39
CA LEU A 56 -0.92 14.14 -22.30
C LEU A 56 -0.90 12.62 -22.06
N LEU A 57 -0.80 11.81 -23.11
CA LEU A 57 -0.66 10.35 -22.98
C LEU A 57 0.58 9.99 -22.15
N ALA A 58 1.74 10.54 -22.52
CA ALA A 58 2.99 10.29 -21.79
C ALA A 58 2.90 10.70 -20.30
N GLU A 59 2.28 11.86 -20.02
CA GLU A 59 2.03 12.31 -18.66
C GLU A 59 1.11 11.35 -17.90
N TYR A 60 -0.01 10.95 -18.52
CA TYR A 60 -1.05 10.16 -17.86
C TYR A 60 -0.61 8.73 -17.62
N GLU A 61 0.18 8.14 -18.53
CA GLU A 61 0.81 6.83 -18.36
C GLU A 61 1.81 6.82 -17.21
N THR A 62 2.57 7.90 -17.06
CA THR A 62 3.50 8.09 -15.94
C THR A 62 2.74 8.15 -14.62
N ASN A 63 1.69 8.97 -14.54
CA ASN A 63 0.85 9.07 -13.34
C ASN A 63 0.14 7.75 -13.00
N LEU A 64 -0.39 7.04 -14.01
CA LEU A 64 -0.98 5.73 -13.84
C LEU A 64 0.03 4.72 -13.26
N SER A 65 1.28 4.76 -13.72
CA SER A 65 2.34 3.87 -13.24
C SER A 65 2.69 4.14 -11.77
N ILE A 66 2.74 5.41 -11.36
CA ILE A 66 2.93 5.81 -9.96
C ILE A 66 1.78 5.30 -9.08
N VAL A 67 0.53 5.51 -9.51
CA VAL A 67 -0.66 5.03 -8.80
C VAL A 67 -0.65 3.51 -8.64
N LYS A 68 -0.30 2.75 -9.70
CA LYS A 68 -0.17 1.29 -9.65
C LYS A 68 0.90 0.84 -8.66
N LEU A 69 2.05 1.53 -8.63
CA LEU A 69 3.12 1.23 -7.68
C LEU A 69 2.66 1.47 -6.23
N ASN A 70 2.03 2.60 -5.96
CA ASN A 70 1.52 2.93 -4.63
C ASN A 70 0.44 1.92 -4.18
N SER A 71 -0.49 1.55 -5.07
CA SER A 71 -1.50 0.52 -4.79
C SER A 71 -0.86 -0.82 -4.42
N LYS A 72 0.19 -1.22 -5.14
CA LYS A 72 0.93 -2.46 -4.85
C LYS A 72 1.62 -2.40 -3.49
N VAL A 73 2.30 -1.30 -3.18
CA VAL A 73 3.00 -1.10 -1.91
C VAL A 73 2.02 -1.08 -0.73
N GLU A 74 0.88 -0.41 -0.90
CA GLU A 74 -0.22 -0.40 0.07
C GLU A 74 -0.75 -1.81 0.32
N LYS A 75 -1.10 -2.55 -0.74
CA LYS A 75 -1.61 -3.93 -0.63
C LYS A 75 -0.63 -4.86 0.08
N GLN A 76 0.66 -4.75 -0.24
CA GLN A 76 1.70 -5.56 0.39
C GLN A 76 1.88 -5.21 1.87
N SER A 77 1.80 -3.92 2.21
CA SER A 77 1.96 -3.43 3.58
C SER A 77 0.77 -3.81 4.47
N VAL A 78 -0.46 -3.69 3.96
CA VAL A 78 -1.67 -4.16 4.63
C VAL A 78 -1.60 -5.68 4.85
N ALA A 79 -1.22 -6.45 3.84
CA ALA A 79 -1.09 -7.91 3.98
C ALA A 79 -0.04 -8.30 5.03
N ALA A 80 1.11 -7.62 5.06
CA ALA A 80 2.16 -7.88 6.04
C ALA A 80 1.71 -7.55 7.47
N LEU A 81 1.00 -6.42 7.65
CA LEU A 81 0.41 -6.06 8.94
C LEU A 81 -0.60 -7.10 9.41
N GLU A 82 -1.49 -7.56 8.53
CA GLU A 82 -2.50 -8.57 8.88
C GLU A 82 -1.90 -9.93 9.22
N ILE A 83 -0.83 -10.35 8.54
CA ILE A 83 -0.08 -11.56 8.92
C ILE A 83 0.54 -11.38 10.31
N ALA A 84 1.21 -10.24 10.56
CA ALA A 84 1.80 -9.96 11.87
C ALA A 84 0.78 -9.98 13.00
N LYS A 85 -0.42 -9.43 12.76
CA LYS A 85 -1.51 -9.41 13.74
C LYS A 85 -2.00 -10.81 14.08
N LYS A 86 -2.12 -11.70 13.08
CA LYS A 86 -2.44 -13.11 13.29
C LYS A 86 -1.35 -13.83 14.08
N ASP A 87 -0.08 -13.58 13.77
CA ASP A 87 1.04 -14.16 14.51
C ASP A 87 1.03 -13.70 15.98
N ILE A 88 0.79 -12.40 16.22
CA ILE A 88 0.69 -11.83 17.58
C ILE A 88 -0.50 -12.41 18.34
N GLN A 89 -1.66 -12.57 17.68
CA GLN A 89 -2.83 -13.20 18.29
C GLN A 89 -2.53 -14.65 18.68
N ALA A 90 -1.92 -15.43 17.77
CA ALA A 90 -1.54 -16.81 18.06
C ALA A 90 -0.54 -16.93 19.21
N ILE A 91 0.40 -15.98 19.34
CA ILE A 91 1.29 -15.88 20.49
C ILE A 91 0.48 -15.61 21.77
N GLN A 92 -0.44 -14.64 21.74
CA GLN A 92 -1.26 -14.31 22.91
C GLN A 92 -2.11 -15.50 23.37
N GLU A 93 -2.71 -16.24 22.44
CA GLU A 93 -3.50 -17.44 22.74
C GLU A 93 -2.64 -18.58 23.28
N GLN A 94 -1.47 -18.82 22.68
CA GLN A 94 -0.59 -19.92 23.08
C GLN A 94 0.07 -19.69 24.45
N PHE A 95 0.34 -18.44 24.81
CA PHE A 95 1.06 -18.06 26.03
C PHE A 95 0.17 -17.27 26.99
N ALA A 96 -1.14 -17.53 26.97
CA ALA A 96 -2.13 -16.84 27.80
C ALA A 96 -1.84 -17.01 29.30
N ASP A 97 -1.36 -18.19 29.70
CA ASP A 97 -1.03 -18.53 31.09
C ASP A 97 0.40 -18.15 31.49
N GLY A 98 1.15 -17.50 30.60
CA GLY A 98 2.56 -17.16 30.78
C GLY A 98 3.49 -17.95 29.86
N VAL A 99 4.79 -17.74 30.04
CA VAL A 99 5.85 -18.40 29.26
C VAL A 99 6.74 -19.20 30.19
N GLU A 100 6.66 -20.53 30.07
CA GLU A 100 7.49 -21.45 30.85
C GLU A 100 8.95 -21.47 30.35
N ALA A 101 9.87 -21.95 31.20
CA ALA A 101 11.31 -21.92 30.91
C ALA A 101 11.71 -22.71 29.65
N ASP A 102 11.06 -23.85 29.40
CA ASP A 102 11.25 -24.69 28.22
C ASP A 102 10.61 -24.09 26.95
N GLN A 103 9.61 -23.21 27.12
CA GLN A 103 8.90 -22.53 26.03
C GLN A 103 9.53 -21.21 25.59
N ARG A 104 10.42 -20.62 26.40
CA ARG A 104 11.06 -19.31 26.13
C ARG A 104 11.66 -19.19 24.73
N LYS A 105 12.36 -20.22 24.25
CA LYS A 105 12.96 -20.23 22.89
C LYS A 105 11.89 -20.14 21.79
N LEU A 106 10.79 -20.88 21.96
CA LEU A 106 9.67 -20.86 21.02
C LEU A 106 8.95 -19.49 21.02
N PHE A 107 8.74 -18.92 22.20
CA PHE A 107 8.16 -17.58 22.36
C PHE A 107 8.97 -16.51 21.61
N ILE A 108 10.29 -16.47 21.84
CA ILE A 108 11.20 -15.53 21.16
C ILE A 108 11.16 -15.72 19.64
N SER A 109 11.23 -16.96 19.16
CA SER A 109 11.18 -17.26 17.72
C SER A 109 9.89 -16.77 17.07
N LYS A 110 8.73 -16.97 17.71
CA LYS A 110 7.44 -16.50 17.20
C LYS A 110 7.35 -14.96 17.17
N ILE A 111 7.86 -14.29 18.20
CA ILE A 111 7.94 -12.82 18.21
C ILE A 111 8.81 -12.31 17.06
N GLN A 112 9.96 -12.95 16.81
CA GLN A 112 10.84 -12.59 15.69
C GLN A 112 10.12 -12.71 14.35
N THR A 113 9.36 -13.79 14.12
CA THR A 113 8.54 -13.95 12.91
C THR A 113 7.53 -12.82 12.75
N ALA A 114 6.79 -12.46 13.80
CA ALA A 114 5.85 -11.34 13.74
C ALA A 114 6.57 -10.02 13.42
N MET A 115 7.73 -9.77 14.05
CA MET A 115 8.55 -8.58 13.80
C MET A 115 9.07 -8.51 12.36
N GLU A 116 9.42 -9.64 11.74
CA GLU A 116 9.83 -9.68 10.33
C GLU A 116 8.71 -9.24 9.39
N GLN A 117 7.46 -9.60 9.68
CA GLN A 117 6.31 -9.14 8.90
C GLN A 117 6.08 -7.63 9.10
N LEU A 118 6.13 -7.16 10.34
CA LEU A 118 5.99 -5.72 10.65
C LEU A 118 7.06 -4.86 9.95
N LYS A 119 8.28 -5.37 9.80
CA LYS A 119 9.38 -4.70 9.08
C LYS A 119 9.17 -4.63 7.55
N LYS A 120 8.28 -5.44 6.97
CA LYS A 120 7.94 -5.37 5.54
C LYS A 120 7.01 -4.21 5.20
N VAL A 121 6.28 -3.70 6.20
CA VAL A 121 5.36 -2.56 6.06
C VAL A 121 6.15 -1.31 5.69
N LYS A 122 5.81 -0.69 4.56
CA LYS A 122 6.53 0.47 4.02
C LYS A 122 5.98 1.79 4.56
N THR A 123 6.85 2.80 4.66
CA THR A 123 6.44 4.18 4.92
C THR A 123 5.48 4.69 3.84
N GLY A 124 4.61 5.64 4.19
CA GLY A 124 3.64 6.20 3.24
C GLY A 124 2.46 5.27 2.90
N THR A 125 2.26 4.21 3.68
CA THR A 125 1.09 3.31 3.60
C THR A 125 0.17 3.53 4.79
N THR A 126 -1.10 3.13 4.67
CA THR A 126 -2.06 3.27 5.79
C THR A 126 -1.68 2.36 6.97
N ALA A 127 -1.02 1.23 6.68
CA ALA A 127 -0.59 0.25 7.66
C ALA A 127 0.64 0.69 8.49
N TYR A 128 1.37 1.72 8.07
CA TYR A 128 2.69 2.04 8.62
C TYR A 128 2.66 2.38 10.11
N GLU A 129 1.77 3.27 10.54
CA GLU A 129 1.76 3.73 11.94
C GLU A 129 1.41 2.60 12.92
N GLU A 130 0.42 1.78 12.58
CA GLU A 130 0.04 0.62 13.40
C GLU A 130 1.18 -0.40 13.46
N ALA A 131 1.83 -0.67 12.32
CA ALA A 131 2.95 -1.59 12.27
C ALA A 131 4.12 -1.13 13.16
N GLN A 132 4.44 0.17 13.18
CA GLN A 132 5.50 0.69 14.05
C GLN A 132 5.15 0.57 15.53
N LYS A 133 3.88 0.81 15.90
CA LYS A 133 3.40 0.61 17.29
C LYS A 133 3.55 -0.86 17.71
N LEU A 134 3.08 -1.79 16.89
CA LEU A 134 3.20 -3.23 17.16
C LEU A 134 4.66 -3.70 17.19
N LEU A 135 5.52 -3.14 16.32
CA LEU A 135 6.94 -3.49 16.28
C LEU A 135 7.63 -3.10 17.59
N LYS A 136 7.32 -1.91 18.13
CA LYS A 136 7.84 -1.45 19.42
C LYS A 136 7.37 -2.35 20.57
N LEU A 137 6.07 -2.71 20.58
CA LEU A 137 5.52 -3.63 21.58
C LEU A 137 6.17 -5.01 21.54
N ALA A 138 6.37 -5.56 20.34
CA ALA A 138 7.03 -6.85 20.14
C ALA A 138 8.51 -6.82 20.60
N GLN A 139 9.23 -5.73 20.34
CA GLN A 139 10.60 -5.53 20.82
C GLN A 139 10.68 -5.53 22.35
N THR A 140 9.78 -4.81 23.03
CA THR A 140 9.73 -4.79 24.49
C THR A 140 9.47 -6.19 25.06
N LYS A 141 8.48 -6.92 24.53
CA LYS A 141 8.20 -8.29 24.97
C LYS A 141 9.37 -9.25 24.73
N MET A 142 10.12 -9.07 23.65
CA MET A 142 11.30 -9.91 23.37
C MET A 142 12.42 -9.65 24.38
N GLN A 143 12.62 -8.39 24.80
CA GLN A 143 13.62 -8.01 25.80
C GLN A 143 13.27 -8.56 27.18
N GLU A 144 12.00 -8.54 27.58
CA GLU A 144 11.52 -9.11 28.85
C GLU A 144 11.69 -10.64 28.92
N ALA A 145 11.69 -11.31 27.77
CA ALA A 145 11.84 -12.77 27.66
C ALA A 145 13.29 -13.23 27.47
N THR A 146 14.25 -12.32 27.33
CA THR A 146 15.68 -12.65 27.22
C THR A 146 16.29 -12.77 28.61
#